data_AF-A0A7J7LDB3-F1
#
_entry.id   AF-A0A7J7LDB3-F1
#
_cell.length_a   1.000
_cell.length_b   1.000
_cell.length_c   1.000
_cell.angle_alpha   90.00
_cell.angle_beta   90.00
_cell.angle_gamma   90.00
#
_symmetry.space_group_name_H-M   'P 1'
#
loop_
_entity.id
_entity.type
_entity.pdbx_description
1 polymer ?
#
loop_
_entity_poly.entity_id
_entity_poly.type
_entity_poly.pdbx_seq_one_letter_code
_entity_poly.pdbx_strand_id
1 'polypeptide(L)'
;MKLDKEIKDMFREIIHKKKKQGMRIGESSGDDLLSMMLQSNSKNYLHENAKESTTNGMSIEEIIEECKLFYFVGQETTSIWLTWTMIVLAMHPNWQENARDEVLQICGKNTPNFESINHLKIQTQLPLCFPSDKRRREEEREEELLPFGWGPRICLGQNFALIEAKMALAMILQHFSFDLSPTYTSHYNSSTATWSSGHITSNLME
;
A
#
# COMPACT_ATOMS: atom_id res chain seq x y z
N MET A 1 -13.73 -0.47 -19.87
CA MET A 1 -14.08 -1.66 -20.71
C MET A 1 -12.91 -2.17 -21.56
N LYS A 2 -12.08 -1.32 -22.19
CA LYS A 2 -10.91 -1.77 -22.97
C LYS A 2 -9.74 -2.27 -22.10
N LEU A 3 -9.34 -1.49 -21.09
CA LEU A 3 -8.24 -1.84 -20.18
C LEU A 3 -8.50 -3.13 -19.40
N ASP A 4 -9.72 -3.31 -18.89
CA ASP A 4 -10.11 -4.54 -18.19
C ASP A 4 -9.94 -5.79 -19.06
N LYS A 5 -10.32 -5.68 -20.33
CA LYS A 5 -10.17 -6.77 -21.31
C LYS A 5 -8.69 -7.07 -21.56
N GLU A 6 -7.88 -6.05 -21.79
CA GLU A 6 -6.42 -6.20 -22.00
C GLU A 6 -5.76 -6.88 -20.79
N ILE A 7 -6.11 -6.46 -19.56
CA ILE A 7 -5.61 -7.08 -18.33
C ILE A 7 -6.03 -8.55 -18.22
N LYS A 8 -7.31 -8.87 -18.50
CA LYS A 8 -7.79 -10.27 -18.51
C LYS A 8 -7.02 -11.11 -19.51
N ASP A 9 -6.80 -10.59 -20.71
CA ASP A 9 -6.13 -11.31 -21.78
C ASP A 9 -4.66 -11.57 -21.43
N MET A 10 -3.95 -10.58 -20.84
CA MET A 10 -2.61 -10.79 -20.29
C MET A 10 -2.56 -11.88 -19.21
N PHE A 11 -3.49 -11.85 -18.25
CA PHE A 11 -3.53 -12.88 -17.19
C PHE A 11 -3.81 -14.28 -17.75
N ARG A 12 -4.72 -14.39 -18.75
CA ARG A 12 -4.96 -15.66 -19.45
C ARG A 12 -3.69 -16.17 -20.11
N GLU A 13 -2.95 -15.32 -20.80
CA GLU A 13 -1.68 -15.70 -21.42
C GLU A 13 -0.66 -16.20 -20.40
N ILE A 14 -0.51 -15.50 -19.26
CA ILE A 14 0.38 -15.92 -18.15
C ILE A 14 -0.04 -17.29 -17.62
N ILE A 15 -1.34 -17.50 -17.36
CA ILE A 15 -1.87 -18.77 -16.84
C ILE A 15 -1.66 -19.90 -17.85
N HIS A 16 -1.96 -19.67 -19.13
CA HIS A 16 -1.75 -20.66 -20.19
C HIS A 16 -0.27 -21.04 -20.30
N LYS A 17 0.64 -20.05 -20.23
CA LYS A 17 2.08 -20.28 -20.23
C LYS A 17 2.51 -21.14 -19.04
N LYS A 18 2.07 -20.82 -17.82
CA LYS A 18 2.37 -21.59 -16.60
C LYS A 18 1.81 -23.00 -16.65
N LYS A 19 0.57 -23.17 -17.11
CA LYS A 19 -0.07 -24.50 -17.27
C LYS A 19 0.66 -25.37 -18.30
N LYS A 20 1.14 -24.77 -19.40
CA LYS A 20 1.94 -25.46 -20.43
C LYS A 20 3.33 -25.85 -19.91
N GLN A 21 3.92 -25.05 -19.03
CA GLN A 21 5.22 -25.32 -18.40
C GLN A 21 5.13 -26.41 -17.31
N GLY A 22 4.03 -26.44 -16.54
CA GLY A 22 3.80 -27.39 -15.44
C GLY A 22 3.52 -28.86 -15.83
N MET A 23 3.63 -29.24 -17.10
CA MET A 23 3.64 -30.66 -17.55
C MET A 23 5.05 -31.20 -17.84
N ARG A 24 6.10 -30.45 -17.50
CA ARG A 24 7.49 -30.96 -17.47
C ARG A 24 7.90 -31.23 -16.03
N ILE A 25 7.84 -32.52 -15.70
CA ILE A 25 8.19 -33.15 -14.42
C ILE A 25 9.57 -32.67 -13.93
N GLY A 26 9.65 -32.16 -12.71
CA GLY A 26 10.86 -32.25 -11.88
C GLY A 26 11.59 -30.96 -11.49
N GLU A 27 11.22 -29.78 -12.00
CA GLU A 27 11.73 -28.51 -11.47
C GLU A 27 10.75 -27.94 -10.44
N SER A 28 11.27 -27.26 -9.43
CA SER A 28 10.57 -26.60 -8.32
C SER A 28 9.52 -25.58 -8.80
N SER A 29 8.44 -26.11 -9.36
CA SER A 29 7.48 -25.40 -10.19
C SER A 29 6.53 -24.56 -9.34
N GLY A 30 7.00 -23.38 -8.93
CA GLY A 30 6.17 -22.20 -8.71
C GLY A 30 6.07 -21.71 -7.27
N ASP A 31 7.06 -20.93 -6.84
CA ASP A 31 7.07 -20.23 -5.53
C ASP A 31 6.14 -19.00 -5.48
N ASP A 32 5.40 -18.73 -6.55
CA ASP A 32 4.56 -17.54 -6.67
C ASP A 32 3.06 -17.82 -6.42
N LEU A 33 2.33 -16.79 -5.99
CA LEU A 33 0.93 -16.86 -5.61
C LEU A 33 0.03 -17.47 -6.70
N LEU A 34 0.26 -17.13 -7.97
CA LEU A 34 -0.54 -17.67 -9.09
C LEU A 34 -0.31 -19.17 -9.25
N SER A 35 0.94 -19.62 -9.11
CA SER A 35 1.27 -21.04 -9.13
C SER A 35 0.60 -21.78 -7.95
N MET A 36 0.61 -21.20 -6.75
CA MET A 36 -0.07 -21.75 -5.58
C MET A 36 -1.60 -21.85 -5.79
N MET A 37 -2.23 -20.79 -6.33
CA MET A 37 -3.67 -20.79 -6.64
C MET A 37 -4.03 -21.86 -7.68
N LEU A 38 -3.23 -21.99 -8.73
CA LEU A 38 -3.43 -23.01 -9.77
C LEU A 38 -3.23 -24.44 -9.23
N GLN A 39 -2.22 -24.67 -8.39
CA GLN A 39 -1.95 -25.97 -7.78
C GLN A 39 -3.05 -26.40 -6.81
N SER A 40 -3.55 -25.47 -5.99
CA SER A 40 -4.65 -25.73 -5.05
C SER A 40 -5.89 -26.24 -5.78
N ASN A 41 -6.18 -25.67 -6.95
CA ASN A 41 -7.31 -26.09 -7.79
C ASN A 41 -7.06 -27.40 -8.57
N SER A 42 -5.79 -27.79 -8.77
CA SER A 42 -5.42 -29.00 -9.54
C SER A 42 -5.53 -30.32 -8.75
N LYS A 43 -5.56 -30.27 -7.40
CA LYS A 43 -5.69 -31.46 -6.55
C LYS A 43 -7.06 -32.16 -6.63
N ASN A 44 -8.04 -31.56 -7.31
CA ASN A 44 -9.39 -32.12 -7.46
C ASN A 44 -9.58 -33.04 -8.68
N TYR A 45 -8.56 -33.24 -9.54
CA TYR A 45 -8.70 -34.07 -10.74
C TYR A 45 -8.34 -35.55 -10.55
N LEU A 46 -7.76 -35.96 -9.39
CA LEU A 46 -7.31 -37.34 -9.18
C LEU A 46 -8.24 -38.21 -8.32
N HIS A 47 -9.45 -37.73 -7.96
CA HIS A 47 -10.40 -38.53 -7.17
C HIS A 47 -11.70 -38.75 -7.94
N GLU A 48 -11.63 -39.59 -8.97
CA GLU A 48 -12.74 -39.90 -9.90
C GLU A 48 -13.89 -40.73 -9.29
N ASN A 49 -13.95 -40.94 -7.97
CA ASN A 49 -15.02 -41.75 -7.36
C ASN A 49 -15.43 -41.27 -5.96
N ALA A 50 -15.90 -40.02 -5.83
CA ALA A 50 -16.68 -39.62 -4.68
C ALA A 50 -17.82 -38.68 -5.09
N LYS A 51 -19.02 -39.07 -4.65
CA LYS A 51 -20.31 -38.39 -4.79
C LYS A 51 -20.24 -36.87 -4.90
N GLU A 52 -20.94 -36.38 -5.91
CA GLU A 52 -21.73 -35.14 -5.98
C GLU A 52 -22.00 -34.49 -4.61
N SER A 53 -21.01 -33.74 -4.10
CA SER A 53 -21.16 -32.63 -3.17
C SER A 53 -19.80 -31.96 -2.99
N THR A 54 -19.76 -30.64 -3.20
CA THR A 54 -18.62 -29.71 -3.04
C THR A 54 -17.55 -29.72 -4.13
N THR A 55 -17.88 -29.09 -5.26
CA THR A 55 -16.93 -28.44 -6.18
C THR A 55 -16.19 -27.30 -5.46
N ASN A 56 -15.20 -27.61 -4.63
CA ASN A 56 -14.48 -26.65 -3.77
C ASN A 56 -13.25 -25.99 -4.45
N GLY A 57 -13.15 -26.05 -5.78
CA GLY A 57 -12.04 -25.43 -6.52
C GLY A 57 -12.49 -24.14 -7.23
N MET A 58 -11.65 -23.11 -7.16
CA MET A 58 -11.85 -21.82 -7.82
C MET A 58 -11.61 -21.96 -9.35
N SER A 59 -12.49 -21.36 -10.16
CA SER A 59 -12.37 -21.32 -11.62
C SER A 59 -11.20 -20.45 -12.08
N ILE A 60 -10.75 -20.61 -13.34
CA ILE A 60 -9.66 -19.78 -13.90
C ILE A 60 -10.08 -18.31 -13.92
N GLU A 61 -11.35 -18.03 -14.23
CA GLU A 61 -11.93 -16.70 -14.22
C GLU A 61 -11.87 -16.07 -12.84
N GLU A 62 -12.26 -16.81 -11.79
CA GLU A 62 -12.15 -16.32 -10.41
C GLU A 62 -10.69 -16.09 -9.99
N ILE A 63 -9.75 -16.97 -10.37
CA ILE A 63 -8.32 -16.75 -10.12
C ILE A 63 -7.84 -15.45 -10.77
N ILE A 64 -8.30 -15.15 -11.99
CA ILE A 64 -7.95 -13.90 -12.68
C ILE A 64 -8.51 -12.70 -11.93
N GLU A 65 -9.75 -12.75 -11.47
CA GLU A 65 -10.35 -11.66 -10.70
C GLU A 65 -9.65 -11.45 -9.34
N GLU A 66 -9.28 -12.53 -8.64
CA GLU A 66 -8.48 -12.44 -7.41
C GLU A 66 -7.10 -11.80 -7.68
N CYS A 67 -6.40 -12.24 -8.74
CA CYS A 67 -5.11 -11.64 -9.13
C CYS A 67 -5.21 -10.15 -9.44
N LYS A 68 -6.28 -9.74 -10.12
CA LYS A 68 -6.54 -8.33 -10.42
C LYS A 68 -6.78 -7.53 -9.16
N LEU A 69 -7.58 -8.07 -8.24
CA LEU A 69 -7.88 -7.39 -6.98
C LEU A 69 -6.58 -7.09 -6.22
N PHE A 70 -5.69 -8.08 -6.10
CA PHE A 70 -4.37 -7.88 -5.48
C PHE A 70 -3.54 -6.79 -6.17
N TYR A 71 -3.52 -6.78 -7.50
CA TYR A 71 -2.77 -5.78 -8.26
C TYR A 71 -3.30 -4.35 -8.07
N PHE A 72 -4.61 -4.15 -8.22
CA PHE A 72 -5.21 -2.82 -8.10
C PHE A 72 -5.16 -2.29 -6.67
N VAL A 73 -5.54 -3.13 -5.69
CA VAL A 73 -5.53 -2.71 -4.28
C VAL A 73 -4.12 -2.39 -3.81
N GLY A 74 -3.12 -3.17 -4.23
CA GLY A 74 -1.71 -2.88 -3.92
C GLY A 74 -1.22 -1.59 -4.56
N GLN A 75 -1.45 -1.41 -5.86
CA GLN A 75 -0.91 -0.27 -6.61
C GLN A 75 -1.57 1.07 -6.20
N GLU A 76 -2.90 1.13 -6.20
CA GLU A 76 -3.62 2.40 -6.00
C GLU A 76 -3.35 2.97 -4.60
N THR A 77 -3.36 2.11 -3.58
CA THR A 77 -3.15 2.53 -2.19
C THR A 77 -1.73 3.02 -1.94
N THR A 78 -0.71 2.26 -2.38
CA THR A 78 0.70 2.66 -2.20
C THR A 78 1.02 3.93 -2.99
N SER A 79 0.52 4.08 -4.21
CA SER A 79 0.75 5.28 -5.03
C SER A 79 0.14 6.54 -4.43
N ILE A 80 -1.10 6.45 -3.93
CA ILE A 80 -1.77 7.56 -3.24
C ILE A 80 -1.00 7.93 -1.98
N TRP A 81 -0.60 6.94 -1.17
CA TRP A 81 0.19 7.16 0.04
C TRP A 81 1.51 7.88 -0.27
N LEU A 82 2.27 7.42 -1.27
CA LEU A 82 3.53 8.04 -1.68
C LEU A 82 3.32 9.48 -2.15
N THR A 83 2.26 9.73 -2.92
CA THR A 83 1.95 11.06 -3.44
C THR A 83 1.68 12.05 -2.29
N TRP A 84 0.83 11.69 -1.35
CA TRP A 84 0.54 12.53 -0.19
C TRP A 84 1.76 12.71 0.71
N THR A 85 2.54 11.65 0.92
CA THR A 85 3.81 11.72 1.64
C THR A 85 4.76 12.73 0.99
N MET A 86 4.93 12.68 -0.33
CA MET A 86 5.76 13.65 -1.04
C MET A 86 5.23 15.08 -0.90
N ILE A 87 3.92 15.29 -1.00
CA ILE A 87 3.32 16.63 -0.80
C ILE A 87 3.62 17.14 0.62
N VAL A 88 3.44 16.31 1.65
CA VAL A 88 3.70 16.68 3.05
C VAL A 88 5.17 17.00 3.28
N LEU A 89 6.09 16.21 2.73
CA LEU A 89 7.54 16.47 2.82
C LEU A 89 7.94 17.75 2.07
N ALA A 90 7.29 18.06 0.95
CA ALA A 90 7.49 19.30 0.22
C ALA A 90 7.00 20.53 1.01
N MET A 91 5.91 20.38 1.77
CA MET A 91 5.36 21.42 2.66
C MET A 91 6.21 21.63 3.93
N HIS A 92 7.02 20.65 4.31
CA HIS A 92 7.82 20.67 5.53
C HIS A 92 9.29 20.32 5.24
N PRO A 93 10.09 21.28 4.74
CA PRO A 93 11.49 21.03 4.34
C PRO A 93 12.36 20.40 5.43
N ASN A 94 12.21 20.83 6.69
CA ASN A 94 12.95 20.25 7.82
C ASN A 94 12.65 18.75 8.02
N TRP A 95 11.43 18.31 7.72
CA TRP A 95 11.07 16.89 7.81
C TRP A 95 11.67 16.10 6.65
N GLN A 96 11.65 16.68 5.46
CA GLN A 96 12.29 16.09 4.28
C GLN A 96 13.80 15.93 4.47
N GLU A 97 14.46 16.93 5.05
CA GLU A 97 15.90 16.90 5.35
C GLU A 97 16.23 15.82 6.39
N ASN A 98 15.51 15.79 7.51
CA ASN A 98 15.71 14.74 8.53
C ASN A 98 15.48 13.32 7.98
N ALA A 99 14.44 13.12 7.17
CA ALA A 99 14.15 11.82 6.55
C ALA A 99 15.21 11.44 5.51
N ARG A 100 15.69 12.40 4.71
CA ARG A 100 16.82 12.23 3.80
C ARG A 100 18.07 11.81 4.55
N ASP A 101 18.42 12.50 5.63
CA ASP A 101 19.63 12.21 6.40
C ASP A 101 19.56 10.81 7.01
N GLU A 102 18.41 10.40 7.54
CA GLU A 102 18.18 9.03 8.01
C GLU A 102 18.41 8.01 6.89
N VAL A 103 17.81 8.23 5.71
CA VAL A 103 17.97 7.33 4.56
C VAL A 103 19.43 7.25 4.11
N LEU A 104 20.13 8.38 4.01
CA LEU A 104 21.53 8.42 3.61
C LEU A 104 22.44 7.78 4.66
N GLN A 105 22.12 7.89 5.95
CA GLN A 105 22.87 7.24 7.01
C GLN A 105 22.72 5.72 6.98
N ILE A 106 21.51 5.20 6.73
CA ILE A 106 21.21 3.77 6.79
C ILE A 106 21.47 3.06 5.45
N CYS A 107 21.02 3.63 4.34
CA CYS A 107 21.11 3.04 3.00
C CYS A 107 22.32 3.55 2.21
N GLY A 108 22.91 4.69 2.58
CA GLY A 108 23.97 5.32 1.81
C GLY A 108 23.50 5.74 0.41
N LYS A 109 24.38 5.58 -0.58
CA LYS A 109 24.08 5.77 -2.02
C LYS A 109 23.72 4.47 -2.74
N ASN A 110 23.65 3.35 -2.03
CA ASN A 110 23.33 2.05 -2.60
C ASN A 110 21.81 1.89 -2.68
N THR A 111 21.34 1.02 -3.58
CA THR A 111 19.93 0.65 -3.65
C THR A 111 19.47 0.07 -2.30
N PRO A 112 18.39 0.58 -1.68
CA PRO A 112 17.91 0.10 -0.39
C PRO A 112 17.62 -1.41 -0.44
N ASN A 113 18.10 -2.15 0.54
CA ASN A 113 17.82 -3.58 0.69
C ASN A 113 16.81 -3.82 1.82
N PHE A 114 16.27 -5.04 1.90
CA PHE A 114 15.25 -5.39 2.89
C PHE A 114 15.71 -5.15 4.34
N GLU A 115 16.97 -5.44 4.66
CA GLU A 115 17.53 -5.24 6.00
C GLU A 115 17.61 -3.76 6.36
N SER A 116 18.19 -2.93 5.49
CA SER A 116 18.27 -1.48 5.65
C SER A 116 16.90 -0.85 5.83
N ILE A 117 15.89 -1.30 5.08
CA ILE A 117 14.52 -0.80 5.13
C ILE A 117 13.84 -1.07 6.49
N ASN A 118 14.18 -2.18 7.15
CA ASN A 118 13.65 -2.49 8.49
C ASN A 118 14.18 -1.53 9.57
N HIS A 119 15.33 -0.91 9.35
CA HIS A 119 15.92 0.06 10.27
C HIS A 119 15.41 1.50 10.07
N LEU A 120 14.73 1.79 8.95
CA LEU A 120 14.14 3.10 8.67
C LEU A 120 12.91 3.35 9.57
N LYS A 121 12.90 4.51 10.24
CA LYS A 121 11.81 4.99 11.12
C LYS A 121 10.85 5.95 10.42
N ILE A 122 11.00 6.13 9.11
CA ILE A 122 10.19 7.05 8.29
C ILE A 122 8.67 6.84 8.47
N GLN A 123 8.23 5.59 8.71
CA GLN A 123 6.81 5.27 8.96
C GLN A 123 6.28 5.74 10.32
N THR A 124 7.16 5.91 11.31
CA THR A 124 6.81 6.36 12.66
C THR A 124 6.89 7.89 12.78
N GLN A 125 7.64 8.54 11.87
CA GLN A 125 7.91 9.97 11.91
C GLN A 125 7.14 10.80 10.88
N LEU A 126 6.57 10.18 9.85
CA LEU A 126 5.48 10.79 9.10
C LEU A 126 4.19 10.41 9.80
N PRO A 127 3.70 11.22 10.76
CA PRO A 127 2.33 11.05 11.14
C PRO A 127 1.54 11.24 9.84
N LEU A 128 0.67 10.29 9.52
CA LEU A 128 -0.46 10.50 8.63
C LEU A 128 -1.42 11.52 9.26
N CYS A 129 -0.89 12.66 9.71
CA CYS A 129 -1.62 13.73 10.33
C CYS A 129 -1.99 14.73 9.25
N PHE A 130 -3.28 14.80 8.99
CA PHE A 130 -4.01 16.03 9.25
C PHE A 130 -3.59 16.58 10.63
N PRO A 131 -2.77 17.63 10.71
CA PRO A 131 -2.42 18.23 11.98
C PRO A 131 -3.45 19.31 12.25
N SER A 132 -4.57 18.94 12.87
CA SER A 132 -5.33 19.90 13.65
C SER A 132 -4.80 19.80 15.07
N ASP A 133 -3.87 20.71 15.40
CA ASP A 133 -3.39 21.02 16.75
C ASP A 133 -2.12 20.31 17.26
N LYS A 134 -0.98 21.01 17.13
CA LYS A 134 0.33 20.67 17.71
C LYS A 134 0.42 21.13 19.18
N ARG A 135 -0.35 20.55 20.09
CA ARG A 135 -0.19 20.85 21.52
C ARG A 135 -0.42 19.69 22.48
N ARG A 136 0.36 18.62 22.37
CA ARG A 136 0.85 17.89 23.55
C ARG A 136 2.12 17.12 23.21
N ARG A 137 3.25 17.56 23.77
CA ARG A 137 4.48 16.78 23.88
C ARG A 137 4.29 15.81 25.03
N GLU A 138 4.70 14.56 24.80
CA GLU A 138 4.93 13.51 25.81
C GLU A 138 3.65 13.10 26.57
N GLU A 139 3.34 11.80 26.57
CA GLU A 139 2.28 11.19 27.39
C GLU A 139 0.84 11.22 26.83
N GLU A 140 0.63 10.76 25.60
CA GLU A 140 -0.67 10.24 25.18
C GLU A 140 -0.47 8.84 24.61
N ARG A 141 -1.10 7.85 25.26
CA ARG A 141 -1.28 6.49 24.74
C ARG A 141 -1.65 6.60 23.27
N GLU A 142 -1.02 5.77 22.45
CA GLU A 142 -1.48 5.43 21.10
C GLU A 142 -3.01 5.45 21.08
N GLU A 143 -3.63 6.54 20.62
CA GLU A 143 -4.95 6.43 20.03
C GLU A 143 -4.71 5.47 18.88
N GLU A 144 -5.22 4.25 19.03
CA GLU A 144 -4.77 3.06 18.32
C GLU A 144 -4.97 3.27 16.81
N LEU A 145 -3.96 3.88 16.17
CA LEU A 145 -3.94 4.17 14.76
C LEU A 145 -3.72 2.81 14.11
N LEU A 146 -4.78 2.27 13.53
CA LEU A 146 -4.81 0.97 12.88
C LEU A 146 -4.92 1.17 11.36
N PRO A 147 -3.87 1.68 10.68
CA PRO A 147 -3.94 2.04 9.25
C PRO A 147 -4.12 0.81 8.35
N PHE A 148 -3.86 -0.38 8.89
CA PHE A 148 -4.07 -1.68 8.23
C PHE A 148 -5.21 -2.48 8.88
N GLY A 149 -5.94 -1.90 9.83
CA GLY A 149 -6.94 -2.59 10.64
C GLY A 149 -6.34 -3.50 11.72
N TRP A 150 -7.19 -4.34 12.32
CA TRP A 150 -6.83 -5.26 13.39
C TRP A 150 -7.66 -6.55 13.32
N GLY A 151 -7.13 -7.63 13.90
CA GLY A 151 -7.83 -8.91 14.03
C GLY A 151 -7.85 -9.75 12.74
N PRO A 152 -8.80 -10.68 12.59
CA PRO A 152 -8.80 -11.68 11.50
C PRO A 152 -9.06 -11.10 10.10
N ARG A 153 -9.39 -9.80 10.01
CA ARG A 153 -9.60 -9.07 8.74
C ARG A 153 -8.60 -7.92 8.57
N ILE A 154 -7.46 -8.00 9.26
CA ILE A 154 -6.32 -7.11 9.04
C ILE A 154 -5.88 -7.17 7.57
N CYS A 155 -5.35 -6.05 7.07
CA CYS A 155 -4.87 -5.96 5.69
C CYS A 155 -3.84 -7.05 5.42
N LEU A 156 -4.19 -7.98 4.52
CA LEU A 156 -3.32 -9.07 4.11
C LEU A 156 -2.02 -8.56 3.47
N GLY A 157 -2.08 -7.38 2.84
CA GLY A 157 -0.96 -6.71 2.20
C GLY A 157 -0.11 -5.83 3.12
N GLN A 158 -0.35 -5.78 4.44
CA GLN A 158 0.33 -4.85 5.34
C GLN A 158 1.86 -4.88 5.19
N ASN A 159 2.49 -6.05 5.31
CA ASN A 159 3.94 -6.14 5.22
C ASN A 159 4.45 -5.71 3.84
N PHE A 160 3.77 -6.13 2.78
CA PHE A 160 4.12 -5.77 1.41
C PHE A 160 4.03 -4.25 1.21
N ALA A 161 2.92 -3.62 1.63
CA ALA A 161 2.71 -2.20 1.53
C ALA A 161 3.78 -1.41 2.30
N LEU A 162 4.15 -1.85 3.51
CA LEU A 162 5.19 -1.18 4.30
C LEU A 162 6.57 -1.26 3.63
N ILE A 163 6.92 -2.42 3.06
CA ILE A 163 8.20 -2.62 2.36
C ILE A 163 8.22 -1.76 1.09
N GLU A 164 7.19 -1.85 0.25
CA GLU A 164 7.07 -1.11 -1.00
C GLU A 164 7.14 0.40 -0.75
N ALA A 165 6.36 0.90 0.21
CA ALA A 165 6.33 2.30 0.61
C ALA A 165 7.69 2.80 1.09
N LYS A 166 8.34 2.07 2.01
CA LYS A 166 9.67 2.47 2.52
C LYS A 166 10.73 2.41 1.43
N MET A 167 10.72 1.38 0.58
CA MET A 167 11.70 1.23 -0.50
C MET A 167 11.57 2.36 -1.50
N ALA A 168 10.36 2.63 -1.99
CA ALA A 168 10.09 3.69 -2.94
C ALA A 168 10.47 5.06 -2.36
N LEU A 169 10.07 5.33 -1.12
CA LEU A 169 10.37 6.61 -0.46
C LEU A 169 11.86 6.79 -0.20
N ALA A 170 12.57 5.75 0.25
CA ALA A 170 14.02 5.78 0.42
C ALA A 170 14.73 6.06 -0.92
N MET A 171 14.32 5.40 -2.00
CA MET A 171 14.88 5.67 -3.33
C MET A 171 14.63 7.10 -3.79
N ILE A 172 13.44 7.65 -3.55
CA ILE A 172 13.12 9.05 -3.87
C ILE A 172 14.03 9.99 -3.05
N LEU A 173 14.10 9.80 -1.73
CA LEU A 173 14.89 10.62 -0.81
C LEU A 173 16.40 10.46 -0.97
N GLN A 174 16.90 9.38 -1.59
CA GLN A 174 18.31 9.28 -1.95
C GLN A 174 18.68 10.21 -3.11
N HIS A 175 17.77 10.44 -4.06
CA HIS A 175 18.09 11.02 -5.36
C HIS A 175 17.50 12.41 -5.59
N PHE A 176 16.37 12.73 -4.94
CA PHE A 176 15.60 13.94 -5.24
C PHE A 176 15.29 14.72 -3.98
N SER A 177 15.53 16.04 -4.02
CA SER A 177 14.91 17.02 -3.13
C SER A 177 13.84 17.74 -3.92
N PHE A 178 12.69 17.96 -3.30
CA PHE A 178 11.52 18.48 -3.99
C PHE A 178 10.79 19.51 -3.14
N ASP A 179 10.21 20.50 -3.84
CA ASP A 179 9.45 21.59 -3.27
C ASP A 179 8.10 21.67 -3.98
N LEU A 180 7.11 22.31 -3.35
CA LEU A 180 5.84 22.58 -4.01
C LEU A 180 6.00 23.61 -5.12
N SER A 181 5.26 23.43 -6.22
CA SER A 181 5.16 24.47 -7.24
C SER A 181 4.67 25.78 -6.60
N PRO A 182 5.22 26.95 -6.98
CA PRO A 182 4.70 28.25 -6.53
C PRO A 182 3.22 28.47 -6.85
N THR A 183 2.68 27.75 -7.83
CA THR A 183 1.27 27.80 -8.23
C THR A 183 0.38 26.82 -7.49
N TYR A 184 0.93 25.99 -6.59
CA TYR A 184 0.16 25.04 -5.80
C TYR A 184 -0.63 25.78 -4.74
N THR A 185 -1.92 26.02 -5.00
CA THR A 185 -2.86 26.54 -4.00
C THR A 185 -3.42 25.38 -3.20
N SER A 186 -2.87 25.16 -2.00
CA SER A 186 -3.57 24.34 -1.01
C SER A 186 -4.86 25.07 -0.62
N HIS A 187 -6.03 24.48 -0.90
CA HIS A 187 -7.31 25.01 -0.43
C HIS A 187 -7.48 24.90 1.11
N TYR A 188 -6.45 24.49 1.84
CA TYR A 188 -6.42 24.51 3.30
C TYR A 188 -6.21 25.96 3.80
N ASN A 189 -7.31 26.62 4.17
CA ASN A 189 -7.29 27.96 4.74
C ASN A 189 -6.92 27.88 6.24
N SER A 190 -5.67 28.19 6.57
CA SER A 190 -5.20 28.31 7.96
C SER A 190 -5.74 29.54 8.71
N SER A 191 -6.55 30.40 8.07
CA SER A 191 -7.01 31.68 8.62
C SER A 191 -8.40 31.64 9.28
N THR A 192 -9.11 30.50 9.31
CA THR A 192 -10.44 30.40 9.93
C THR A 192 -10.45 29.73 11.32
N ALA A 193 -9.29 29.39 11.88
CA ALA A 193 -9.19 28.81 13.22
C ALA A 193 -8.85 29.87 14.30
N THR A 194 -9.48 31.05 14.25
CA THR A 194 -9.60 31.90 15.45
C THR A 194 -10.95 31.62 16.09
N TRP A 195 -10.99 30.60 16.96
CA TRP A 195 -12.06 30.46 17.94
C TRP A 195 -12.01 31.69 18.87
N SER A 196 -12.79 32.71 18.55
CA SER A 196 -13.12 33.75 19.51
C SER A 196 -14.06 33.15 20.54
N SER A 197 -13.56 32.94 21.76
CA SER A 197 -14.37 32.68 22.94
C SER A 197 -15.46 33.74 23.07
N GLY A 198 -16.72 33.39 22.78
CA GLY A 198 -17.82 34.35 22.84
C GLY A 198 -19.18 33.73 22.53
N HIS A 199 -19.91 33.40 23.60
CA HIS A 199 -21.37 33.32 23.69
C HIS A 199 -22.18 33.01 22.41
N ILE A 200 -22.63 31.77 22.29
CA ILE A 200 -23.79 31.42 21.47
C ILE A 200 -25.03 31.98 22.19
N THR A 201 -25.58 33.08 21.68
CA THR A 201 -27.00 33.37 21.89
C THR A 201 -27.75 32.76 20.72
N SER A 202 -28.71 31.90 21.03
CA SER A 202 -29.70 31.39 20.10
C SER A 202 -30.52 32.55 19.54
N ASN A 203 -30.75 32.60 18.22
CA ASN A 203 -32.07 32.74 17.59
C ASN A 203 -32.01 33.00 16.08
N LEU A 204 -33.12 32.62 15.43
CA LEU A 204 -33.57 32.84 14.04
C LEU A 204 -32.89 31.94 12.99
N MET A 205 -33.54 30.97 12.34
CA MET A 205 -34.91 30.89 11.80
C MET A 205 -35.31 32.14 11.00
N GLU A 206 -35.01 32.10 9.70
CA GLU A 206 -35.97 32.26 8.59
C GLU A 206 -35.53 31.36 7.42
#